data_AF-A0A2E2H543-F1
#
_entry.id   AF-A0A2E2H543-F1
#
_cell.length_a   1.000
_cell.length_b   1.000
_cell.length_c   1.000
_cell.angle_alpha   90.00
_cell.angle_beta   90.00
_cell.angle_gamma   90.00
#
_symmetry.space_group_name_H-M   'P 1'
#
loop_
_entity.id
_entity.type
_entity.pdbx_description
1 polymer ?
#
loop_
_entity_poly.entity_id
_entity_poly.type
_entity_poly.pdbx_seq_one_letter_code
_entity_poly.pdbx_strand_id
1 'polypeptide(L)'
;MFANCSVGGTNNAIPDVCLTPVGPAMVPIPYPNISMCMMAIPPTTAMKVLISGGPAHNLGTKIPLSNGDQPGVGGGVASHMIMGPTKYMMGSMATMFGGKPAARLTSMTGQNGSSFNMVGATIVPSQVKVLVLK
;
A
#
# COMPACT_ATOMS: atom_id res chain seq x y z
N MET A 1 -16.09 -6.16 0.12
CA MET A 1 -15.41 -4.88 0.48
C MET A 1 -15.33 -3.96 -0.73
N PHE A 2 -15.29 -2.64 -0.55
CA PHE A 2 -15.26 -1.68 -1.65
C PHE A 2 -14.01 -1.86 -2.52
N ALA A 3 -14.15 -1.83 -3.85
CA ALA A 3 -13.02 -1.95 -4.75
C ALA A 3 -12.03 -0.78 -4.57
N ASN A 4 -10.73 -1.08 -4.57
CA ASN A 4 -9.69 -0.05 -4.61
C ASN A 4 -9.49 0.47 -6.03
N CYS A 5 -9.25 1.76 -6.16
CA CYS A 5 -8.91 2.42 -7.43
C CYS A 5 -8.14 3.72 -7.17
N SER A 6 -7.62 4.35 -8.23
CA SER A 6 -6.79 5.56 -8.12
C SER A 6 -7.59 6.86 -7.89
N VAL A 7 -8.79 6.79 -7.28
CA VAL A 7 -9.66 7.97 -6.99
C VAL A 7 -9.63 8.37 -5.52
N GLY A 8 -9.09 7.52 -4.65
CA GLY A 8 -8.94 7.80 -3.23
C GLY A 8 -8.33 6.61 -2.53
N GLY A 9 -8.42 6.61 -1.20
CA GLY A 9 -8.06 5.46 -0.37
C GLY A 9 -6.63 5.51 0.14
N THR A 10 -6.47 4.91 1.31
CA THR A 10 -5.24 5.00 2.10
C THR A 10 -4.90 3.64 2.65
N ASN A 11 -3.65 3.22 2.42
CA ASN A 11 -3.06 2.08 3.08
C ASN A 11 -2.32 2.58 4.31
N ASN A 12 -2.50 1.91 5.44
CA ASN A 12 -1.82 2.21 6.67
C ASN A 12 -1.20 0.92 7.23
N ALA A 13 0.07 0.99 7.61
CA ALA A 13 0.75 -0.04 8.38
C ALA A 13 1.38 0.59 9.62
N ILE A 14 1.19 -0.07 10.75
CA ILE A 14 1.73 0.34 12.05
C ILE A 14 1.84 -0.91 12.93
N PRO A 15 2.92 -1.09 13.72
CA PRO A 15 4.13 -0.26 13.80
C PRO A 15 5.17 -0.60 12.71
N ASP A 16 5.61 0.39 11.94
CA ASP A 16 6.73 0.30 11.01
C ASP A 16 8.04 0.61 11.73
N VAL A 17 8.84 -0.40 12.07
CA VAL A 17 10.04 -0.22 12.90
C VAL A 17 11.22 0.17 12.01
N CYS A 18 11.73 1.39 12.19
CA CYS A 18 12.84 1.94 11.39
C CYS A 18 14.02 2.35 12.26
N LEU A 19 15.22 2.24 11.71
CA LEU A 19 16.46 2.67 12.35
C LEU A 19 16.51 4.20 12.40
N THR A 20 16.44 4.75 13.60
CA THR A 20 16.39 6.19 13.86
C THR A 20 17.64 6.67 14.59
N PRO A 21 18.24 7.81 14.19
CA PRO A 21 19.35 8.40 14.91
C PRO A 21 18.92 8.85 16.32
N VAL A 22 19.59 8.32 17.36
CA VAL A 22 19.48 8.77 18.74
C VAL A 22 20.90 9.01 19.26
N GLY A 23 21.36 10.25 19.17
CA GLY A 23 22.77 10.59 19.40
C GLY A 23 23.68 9.87 18.39
N PRO A 24 24.74 9.17 18.83
CA PRO A 24 25.65 8.44 17.94
C PRO A 24 25.12 7.06 17.49
N ALA A 25 23.99 6.60 18.03
CA ALA A 25 23.46 5.26 17.77
C ALA A 25 22.25 5.28 16.84
N MET A 26 22.04 4.16 16.13
CA MET A 26 20.80 3.90 15.39
C MET A 26 19.91 2.97 16.21
N VAL A 27 18.73 3.45 16.61
CA VAL A 27 17.80 2.72 17.47
C VAL A 27 16.54 2.35 16.68
N PRO A 28 16.04 1.11 16.77
CA PRO A 28 14.74 0.74 16.20
C PRO A 28 13.61 1.51 16.89
N ILE A 29 12.87 2.35 16.15
CA ILE A 29 11.72 3.13 16.65
C ILE A 29 10.51 2.85 15.76
N PRO A 30 9.31 2.61 16.34
CA PRO A 30 8.10 2.38 15.57
C PRO A 30 7.50 3.68 15.02
N TYR A 31 7.08 3.65 13.75
CA TYR A 31 6.40 4.74 13.05
C TYR A 31 5.10 4.28 12.39
N PRO A 32 4.19 5.20 12.06
CA PRO A 32 3.19 4.92 11.03
C PRO A 32 3.86 4.87 9.65
N ASN A 33 3.34 4.03 8.77
CA ASN A 33 3.70 4.06 7.36
C ASN A 33 2.42 4.02 6.50
N ILE A 34 2.30 4.99 5.61
CA ILE A 34 1.08 5.38 4.94
C ILE A 34 1.35 5.52 3.45
N SER A 35 0.49 4.94 2.61
CA SER A 35 0.52 5.20 1.18
C SER A 35 -0.86 5.50 0.63
N MET A 36 -0.89 6.43 -0.33
CA MET A 36 -2.12 6.88 -0.96
C MET A 36 -2.38 6.08 -2.23
N CYS A 37 -3.52 5.43 -2.33
CA CYS A 37 -3.91 4.64 -3.49
C CYS A 37 -3.96 5.49 -4.78
N MET A 38 -4.28 6.78 -4.69
CA MET A 38 -4.26 7.71 -5.83
C MET A 38 -2.89 7.84 -6.49
N MET A 39 -1.81 7.57 -5.76
CA MET A 39 -0.45 7.66 -6.29
C MET A 39 -0.03 6.38 -7.04
N ALA A 40 -0.92 5.40 -7.21
CA ALA A 40 -0.61 4.16 -7.92
C ALA A 40 -0.04 4.44 -9.33
N ILE A 41 1.01 3.70 -9.69
CA ILE A 41 1.67 3.83 -11.00
C ILE A 41 0.70 3.31 -12.07
N PRO A 42 0.17 4.14 -12.99
CA PRO A 42 -0.95 3.74 -13.85
C PRO A 42 -0.68 2.45 -14.65
N PRO A 43 0.49 2.27 -15.30
CA PRO A 43 0.82 1.01 -15.99
C PRO A 43 0.77 -0.28 -15.14
N THR A 44 0.80 -0.16 -13.80
CA THR A 44 0.72 -1.32 -12.88
C THR A 44 -0.71 -1.64 -12.42
N THR A 45 -1.67 -0.76 -12.72
CA THR A 45 -3.09 -0.93 -12.39
C THR A 45 -3.85 -1.69 -13.50
N ALA A 46 -5.10 -2.06 -13.25
CA ALA A 46 -5.98 -2.60 -14.29
C ALA A 46 -6.55 -1.46 -15.16
N MET A 47 -5.73 -0.89 -16.04
CA MET A 47 -6.07 0.31 -16.85
C MET A 47 -7.34 0.19 -17.72
N LYS A 48 -7.76 -1.03 -18.05
CA LYS A 48 -9.01 -1.27 -18.82
C LYS A 48 -10.27 -1.28 -17.96
N VAL A 49 -10.14 -1.24 -16.63
CA VAL A 49 -11.25 -1.27 -15.68
C VAL A 49 -11.24 0.04 -14.91
N LEU A 50 -12.21 0.91 -15.19
CA LEU A 50 -12.34 2.21 -14.52
C LEU A 50 -13.45 2.14 -13.47
N ILE A 51 -13.12 2.49 -12.23
CA ILE A 51 -14.05 2.53 -11.10
C ILE A 51 -14.08 3.97 -10.58
N SER A 52 -15.26 4.59 -10.64
CA SER A 52 -15.44 6.01 -10.30
C SER A 52 -14.50 6.96 -11.08
N GLY A 53 -14.11 6.58 -12.30
CA GLY A 53 -13.22 7.38 -13.17
C GLY A 53 -11.73 7.10 -13.03
N GLY A 54 -11.29 6.30 -12.04
CA GLY A 54 -9.88 5.92 -11.88
C GLY A 54 -9.61 4.44 -12.18
N PRO A 55 -8.38 4.08 -12.59
CA PRO A 55 -8.00 2.68 -12.81
C PRO A 55 -8.19 1.80 -11.57
N ALA A 56 -8.75 0.61 -11.77
CA ALA A 56 -8.98 -0.35 -10.70
C ALA A 56 -7.66 -0.99 -10.23
N HIS A 57 -7.55 -1.25 -8.92
CA HIS A 57 -6.37 -1.87 -8.34
C HIS A 57 -6.49 -3.39 -8.25
N ASN A 58 -5.38 -4.07 -8.41
CA ASN A 58 -5.23 -5.52 -8.27
C ASN A 58 -3.87 -5.86 -7.65
N LEU A 59 -3.54 -7.14 -7.49
CA LEU A 59 -2.23 -7.56 -6.96
C LEU A 59 -1.01 -7.12 -7.79
N GLY A 60 -1.22 -6.67 -9.04
CA GLY A 60 -0.15 -6.07 -9.85
C GLY A 60 0.14 -4.61 -9.52
N THR A 61 -0.77 -3.93 -8.82
CA THR A 61 -0.69 -2.49 -8.57
C THR A 61 0.43 -2.15 -7.60
N LYS A 62 1.22 -1.13 -7.97
CA LYS A 62 2.30 -0.58 -7.15
C LYS A 62 2.02 0.89 -6.88
N ILE A 63 2.16 1.29 -5.63
CA ILE A 63 2.21 2.69 -5.22
C ILE A 63 3.68 3.02 -4.99
N PRO A 64 4.23 4.09 -5.61
CA PRO A 64 5.67 4.26 -5.76
C PRO A 64 6.38 4.57 -4.44
N LEU A 65 5.68 5.21 -3.50
CA LEU A 65 6.24 5.64 -2.23
C LEU A 65 5.24 5.51 -1.09
N SER A 66 5.76 5.53 0.12
CA SER A 66 5.01 5.51 1.37
C SER A 66 5.65 6.51 2.35
N ASN A 67 4.92 6.94 3.37
CA ASN A 67 5.27 8.08 4.22
C ASN A 67 4.88 7.86 5.69
N GLY A 68 5.50 8.60 6.61
CA GLY A 68 5.21 8.58 8.05
C GLY A 68 6.40 8.10 8.89
N ASP A 69 7.35 7.43 8.25
CA ASP A 69 8.54 6.78 8.81
C ASP A 69 9.84 7.53 8.48
N GLN A 70 9.76 8.74 7.92
CA GLN A 70 10.93 9.53 7.50
C GLN A 70 11.95 9.85 8.60
N PRO A 71 11.58 9.98 9.90
CA PRO A 71 12.57 10.13 10.95
C PRO A 71 13.51 8.91 11.08
N GLY A 72 13.08 7.73 10.62
CA GLY A 72 13.88 6.51 10.52
C GLY A 72 14.85 6.54 9.34
N VAL A 73 15.81 7.47 9.34
CA VAL A 73 16.75 7.71 8.23
C VAL A 73 17.59 6.47 7.85
N GLY A 74 17.82 5.55 8.80
CA GLY A 74 18.49 4.28 8.53
C GLY A 74 17.64 3.25 7.79
N GLY A 75 16.40 3.59 7.45
CA GLY A 75 15.43 2.73 6.79
C GLY A 75 14.79 1.71 7.73
N GLY A 76 13.87 0.93 7.15
CA GLY A 76 13.22 -0.17 7.85
C GLY A 76 14.19 -1.24 8.32
N VAL A 77 13.98 -1.80 9.51
CA VAL A 77 14.85 -2.87 10.08
C VAL A 77 14.92 -4.13 9.22
N ALA A 78 13.88 -4.41 8.44
CA ALA A 78 13.83 -5.55 7.52
C ALA A 78 14.06 -5.13 6.07
N SER A 79 13.53 -3.98 5.64
CA SER A 79 13.61 -3.56 4.24
C SER A 79 14.87 -2.78 3.87
N HIS A 80 15.52 -2.14 4.84
CA HIS A 80 16.55 -1.12 4.65
C HIS A 80 16.13 0.01 3.68
N MET A 81 14.82 0.23 3.53
CA MET A 81 14.24 1.27 2.68
C MET A 81 13.49 2.28 3.52
N ILE A 82 13.51 3.52 3.04
CA ILE A 82 12.71 4.64 3.50
C ILE A 82 11.93 5.16 2.30
N MET A 83 10.67 5.55 2.49
CA MET A 83 9.79 5.99 1.40
C MET A 83 9.67 5.00 0.24
N GLY A 84 9.77 3.70 0.53
CA GLY A 84 9.72 2.65 -0.47
C GLY A 84 8.30 2.40 -1.01
N PRO A 85 8.18 1.59 -2.08
CA PRO A 85 6.88 1.32 -2.70
C PRO A 85 5.97 0.48 -1.80
N THR A 86 4.67 0.67 -1.95
CA THR A 86 3.63 -0.21 -1.38
C THR A 86 3.08 -1.15 -2.44
N LYS A 87 2.86 -2.41 -2.08
CA LYS A 87 2.23 -3.43 -2.93
C LYS A 87 1.09 -4.12 -2.20
N TYR A 88 0.06 -4.54 -2.93
CA TYR A 88 -0.96 -5.42 -2.39
C TYR A 88 -0.43 -6.85 -2.25
N MET A 89 -0.64 -7.44 -1.07
CA MET A 89 -0.26 -8.81 -0.77
C MET A 89 -1.44 -9.77 -0.91
N MET A 90 -2.66 -9.29 -0.61
CA MET A 90 -3.87 -10.10 -0.69
C MET A 90 -5.01 -9.35 -1.38
N GLY A 91 -5.68 -10.04 -2.31
CA GLY A 91 -6.82 -9.52 -3.07
C GLY A 91 -8.08 -10.34 -2.81
N SER A 92 -9.07 -10.14 -3.67
CA SER A 92 -10.26 -10.98 -3.77
C SER A 92 -9.92 -12.41 -4.21
N MET A 93 -10.67 -13.40 -3.73
CA MET A 93 -10.47 -14.81 -4.10
C MET A 93 -11.23 -15.21 -5.36
N ALA A 94 -12.16 -14.38 -5.85
CA ALA A 94 -13.06 -14.72 -6.95
C ALA A 94 -13.13 -13.65 -8.04
N THR A 95 -12.89 -12.40 -7.69
CA THR A 95 -12.99 -11.24 -8.58
C THR A 95 -11.60 -10.84 -9.05
N MET A 96 -11.41 -10.78 -10.36
CA MET A 96 -10.16 -10.38 -10.99
C MET A 96 -10.35 -9.10 -11.81
N PHE A 97 -9.37 -8.20 -11.73
CA PHE A 97 -9.26 -7.06 -12.64
C PHE A 97 -7.99 -7.22 -13.47
N GLY A 98 -8.10 -7.20 -14.79
CA GLY A 98 -6.95 -7.39 -15.68
C GLY A 98 -6.22 -8.72 -15.46
N GLY A 99 -6.96 -9.79 -15.14
CA GLY A 99 -6.41 -11.14 -14.92
C GLY A 99 -5.69 -11.35 -13.58
N LYS A 100 -5.72 -10.37 -12.67
CA LYS A 100 -5.15 -10.50 -11.32
C LYS A 100 -6.22 -10.26 -10.26
N PRO A 101 -6.10 -10.88 -9.07
CA PRO A 101 -7.03 -10.68 -7.96
C PRO A 101 -7.26 -9.20 -7.65
N ALA A 102 -8.52 -8.79 -7.58
CA ALA A 102 -8.93 -7.41 -7.33
C ALA A 102 -8.52 -6.97 -5.92
N ALA A 103 -7.92 -5.79 -5.79
CA ALA A 103 -7.66 -5.18 -4.50
C ALA A 103 -8.93 -4.46 -4.01
N ARG A 104 -9.19 -4.52 -2.71
CA ARG A 104 -10.38 -3.95 -2.08
C ARG A 104 -10.02 -3.34 -0.72
N LEU A 105 -10.94 -2.58 -0.13
CA LEU A 105 -10.85 -2.17 1.27
C LEU A 105 -10.53 -3.41 2.12
N THR A 106 -9.64 -3.25 3.09
CA THR A 106 -9.04 -4.31 3.93
C THR A 106 -8.09 -5.29 3.23
N SER A 107 -7.76 -5.09 1.94
CA SER A 107 -6.66 -5.84 1.30
C SER A 107 -5.35 -5.56 2.04
N MET A 108 -4.63 -6.63 2.39
CA MET A 108 -3.30 -6.50 3.00
C MET A 108 -2.30 -5.89 2.02
N THR A 109 -1.44 -5.03 2.54
CA THR A 109 -0.40 -4.33 1.78
C THR A 109 0.94 -4.48 2.47
N GLY A 110 2.01 -4.61 1.72
CA GLY A 110 3.37 -4.50 2.24
C GLY A 110 3.96 -3.15 1.88
N GLN A 111 4.53 -2.45 2.86
CA GLN A 111 5.14 -1.13 2.70
C GLN A 111 6.67 -1.21 2.76
N ASN A 112 7.33 -0.17 2.25
CA ASN A 112 8.79 -0.10 2.13
C ASN A 112 9.42 -1.25 1.34
N GLY A 113 8.98 -1.48 0.10
CA GLY A 113 9.74 -2.30 -0.85
C GLY A 113 9.14 -3.68 -1.15
N SER A 114 9.99 -4.61 -1.60
CA SER A 114 9.58 -6.00 -1.89
C SER A 114 9.81 -6.95 -0.70
N SER A 115 10.78 -6.63 0.16
CA SER A 115 11.06 -7.34 1.42
C SER A 115 10.31 -6.70 2.60
N PHE A 116 9.13 -6.14 2.32
CA PHE A 116 8.27 -5.28 3.15
C PHE A 116 8.71 -5.09 4.61
N ASN A 117 8.91 -3.84 5.03
CA ASN A 117 9.26 -3.59 6.43
C ASN A 117 8.11 -3.88 7.39
N MET A 118 6.88 -3.62 6.94
CA MET A 118 5.67 -3.86 7.70
C MET A 118 4.49 -4.21 6.78
N VAL A 119 3.57 -5.00 7.32
CA VAL A 119 2.28 -5.33 6.69
C VAL A 119 1.21 -4.39 7.24
N GLY A 120 0.49 -3.74 6.33
CA GLY A 120 -0.67 -2.91 6.61
C GLY A 120 -1.89 -3.39 5.84
N ALA A 121 -2.89 -2.52 5.76
CA ALA A 121 -4.05 -2.75 4.92
C ALA A 121 -4.60 -1.43 4.36
N THR A 122 -5.41 -1.52 3.31
CA THR A 122 -6.27 -0.40 2.92
C THR A 122 -7.33 -0.19 3.98
N ILE A 123 -7.28 0.94 4.69
CA ILE A 123 -8.21 1.26 5.79
C ILE A 123 -9.21 2.36 5.43
N VAL A 124 -8.90 3.20 4.45
CA VAL A 124 -9.82 4.21 3.91
C VAL A 124 -10.27 3.75 2.52
N PRO A 125 -11.59 3.69 2.25
CA PRO A 125 -12.08 3.25 0.95
C PRO A 125 -11.65 4.22 -0.16
N SER A 126 -11.26 3.68 -1.32
CA SER A 126 -11.01 4.51 -2.50
C SER A 126 -12.26 5.17 -3.05
N GLN A 127 -13.41 4.52 -2.83
CA GLN A 127 -14.73 4.90 -3.30
C GLN A 127 -15.78 4.04 -2.57
N VAL A 128 -17.05 4.44 -2.61
CA VAL A 128 -18.15 3.77 -1.88
C VAL A 128 -19.29 3.25 -2.78
N LYS A 129 -19.09 3.20 -4.10
CA LYS A 129 -20.09 2.82 -5.11
C LYS A 129 -19.99 1.36 -5.56
N VAL A 130 -18.78 0.81 -5.68
CA VAL A 130 -18.51 -0.53 -6.22
C VAL A 130 -17.99 -1.45 -5.13
N LEU A 131 -18.74 -2.52 -4.86
CA LEU A 131 -18.42 -3.52 -3.85
C LEU A 131 -17.93 -4.82 -4.51
N VAL A 132 -16.79 -5.33 -4.07
CA VAL A 132 -16.28 -6.67 -4.42
C VAL A 132 -16.78 -7.67 -3.38
N LEU A 133 -17.77 -8.48 -3.77
CA LEU A 133 -18.51 -9.38 -2.88
C LEU A 133 -17.72 -10.61 -2.45
N LYS A 134 -16.99 -11.22 -3.37
CA LYS A 134 -16.15 -12.41 -3.13
C LYS A 134 -14.72 -12.04 -3.44
#